data_AF-A0A2A5FMC2-F1
#
_entry.id   AF-A0A2A5FMC2-F1
#
_cell.length_a   1.000
_cell.length_b   1.000
_cell.length_c   1.000
_cell.angle_alpha   90.00
_cell.angle_beta   90.00
_cell.angle_gamma   90.00
#
_symmetry.space_group_name_H-M   'P 1'
#
loop_
_entity.id
_entity.type
_entity.pdbx_description
1 polymer ?
#
loop_
_entity_poly.entity_id
_entity_poly.type
_entity_poly.pdbx_seq_one_letter_code
_entity_poly.pdbx_strand_id
1 'polypeptide(L)'
;MEFGKGKTNSQMKKRNQIKFILAAFIFVLLWQGLEADLLAQQNVGIGTLNPDTSAILDVVATDKGMLIPRVALTGTGDVVTISSATISLLIYNTATVSDVVPGYYSWDGSVWVPFLTSSASGNGGWSLTGNAGTTAGANFIGTTDTIDWVIKTNNSEAVRVDQNGNVGIGTTAPNSLVHINGGGIQIDDNNFGIAFKGESPVNANVTTDGSRIYHDTGFFGITMDALVIEKTDINANDPDGGAAGIAFTMKGQDNVRETAMVIKGDGNVGIGTTVPDALLEVYGTSGEGIQITSQAPYLLFKDLNEADASIIRVGELSIKGLEFVVDSDADTIPDLIAMNIVQDGNVGIGTTNPTVKAHVFDSVDGTFTGLAIDNRKTYGAGTGINEISRIILSLSEAGVQDPTNRVMGFISAGTESEITSFNGFMSIGTRTSGVETEKLRITSAGNVGIGTASPVQKLHVAGNGLFSGTVTASCGVLTCSDKRYKKHI
;
A
#
# COMPACT_ATOMS: atom_id res chain seq x y z
N MET A 1 -152.19 20.66 61.38
CA MET A 1 -152.59 19.84 60.22
C MET A 1 -151.35 19.66 59.34
N GLU A 2 -150.88 18.41 59.19
CA GLU A 2 -150.31 17.74 57.99
C GLU A 2 -149.47 18.52 56.95
N PHE A 3 -148.41 18.05 56.26
CA PHE A 3 -147.58 16.82 56.06
C PHE A 3 -146.29 17.33 55.33
N GLY A 4 -145.04 16.95 55.62
CA GLY A 4 -144.34 15.74 55.15
C GLY A 4 -143.61 15.86 53.78
N LYS A 5 -142.25 15.88 53.75
CA LYS A 5 -141.35 15.02 52.92
C LYS A 5 -139.86 15.39 53.05
N GLY A 6 -139.11 14.58 53.80
CA GLY A 6 -137.64 14.58 53.82
C GLY A 6 -137.04 13.86 52.61
N LYS A 7 -135.87 14.34 52.14
CA LYS A 7 -135.01 13.56 51.22
C LYS A 7 -134.42 12.39 52.01
N THR A 8 -134.79 11.19 51.60
CA THR A 8 -134.41 9.91 52.22
C THR A 8 -132.95 9.53 51.91
N ASN A 9 -132.33 8.79 52.85
CA ASN A 9 -130.98 8.19 52.80
C ASN A 9 -130.60 7.44 51.49
N SER A 10 -131.55 7.18 50.59
CA SER A 10 -131.36 6.50 49.31
C SER A 10 -130.61 7.34 48.27
N GLN A 11 -130.82 8.66 48.23
CA GLN A 11 -130.19 9.54 47.24
C GLN A 11 -128.69 9.80 47.51
N MET A 12 -128.26 9.76 48.78
CA MET A 12 -126.85 9.85 49.15
C MET A 12 -126.06 8.56 48.84
N LYS A 13 -126.70 7.38 48.95
CA LYS A 13 -126.07 6.08 48.60
C LYS A 13 -125.73 5.98 47.10
N LYS A 14 -126.61 6.41 46.20
CA LYS A 14 -126.37 6.36 44.73
C LYS A 14 -125.21 7.27 44.29
N ARG A 15 -125.06 8.45 44.88
CA ARG A 15 -123.97 9.38 44.54
C ARG A 15 -122.59 8.86 44.99
N ASN A 16 -122.55 8.14 46.11
CA ASN A 16 -121.32 7.50 46.60
C ASN A 16 -120.95 6.26 45.77
N GLN A 17 -121.93 5.49 45.28
CA GLN A 17 -121.66 4.36 44.38
C GLN A 17 -121.08 4.79 43.03
N ILE A 18 -121.57 5.89 42.43
CA ILE A 18 -121.03 6.40 41.15
C ILE A 18 -119.58 6.89 41.31
N LYS A 19 -119.25 7.56 42.42
CA LYS A 19 -117.86 7.97 42.72
C LYS A 19 -116.93 6.76 42.92
N PHE A 20 -117.44 5.69 43.51
CA PHE A 20 -116.68 4.46 43.73
C PHE A 20 -116.38 3.73 42.41
N ILE A 21 -117.36 3.69 41.50
CA ILE A 21 -117.21 3.06 40.18
C ILE A 21 -116.23 3.87 39.29
N LEU A 22 -116.30 5.21 39.33
CA LEU A 22 -115.38 6.07 38.56
C LEU A 22 -113.94 5.96 39.09
N ALA A 23 -113.75 5.91 40.40
CA ALA A 23 -112.44 5.70 41.03
C ALA A 23 -111.86 4.32 40.69
N ALA A 24 -112.69 3.27 40.67
CA ALA A 24 -112.27 1.93 40.26
C ALA A 24 -111.85 1.88 38.78
N PHE A 25 -112.53 2.60 37.88
CA PHE A 25 -112.19 2.63 36.46
C PHE A 25 -110.87 3.39 36.18
N ILE A 26 -110.63 4.49 36.89
CA ILE A 26 -109.35 5.22 36.84
C ILE A 26 -108.21 4.36 37.42
N PHE A 27 -108.49 3.58 38.47
CA PHE A 27 -107.52 2.66 39.05
C PHE A 27 -107.13 1.54 38.07
N VAL A 28 -108.09 1.00 37.31
CA VAL A 28 -107.82 -0.02 36.28
C VAL A 28 -107.04 0.56 35.08
N LEU A 29 -107.34 1.79 34.65
CA LEU A 29 -106.57 2.47 33.60
C LEU A 29 -105.15 2.84 34.04
N LEU A 30 -104.95 3.21 35.30
CA LEU A 30 -103.62 3.43 35.89
C LEU A 30 -102.86 2.12 36.13
N TRP A 31 -103.57 1.01 36.37
CA TRP A 31 -102.97 -0.32 36.52
C TRP A 31 -102.45 -0.86 35.17
N GLN A 32 -103.21 -0.69 34.09
CA GLN A 32 -102.77 -1.11 32.76
C GLN A 32 -101.72 -0.20 32.12
N GLY A 33 -101.59 1.05 32.61
CA GLY A 33 -100.50 1.96 32.22
C GLY A 33 -99.17 1.70 32.95
N LEU A 34 -99.17 0.88 34.01
CA LEU A 34 -97.97 0.60 34.82
C LEU A 34 -97.17 -0.64 34.37
N GLU A 35 -97.70 -1.43 33.43
CA GLU A 35 -97.05 -2.67 32.96
C GLU A 35 -96.19 -2.49 31.68
N ALA A 36 -96.03 -1.27 31.17
CA ALA A 36 -95.39 -1.03 29.87
C ALA A 36 -93.85 -0.86 29.87
N ASP A 37 -93.16 -0.76 31.01
CA ASP A 37 -91.69 -0.49 31.04
C ASP A 37 -90.86 -1.54 31.80
N LEU A 38 -91.30 -2.80 31.83
CA LEU A 38 -90.47 -3.93 32.30
C LEU A 38 -89.91 -4.76 31.13
N LEU A 39 -89.26 -4.10 30.16
CA LEU A 39 -88.25 -4.78 29.36
C LEU A 39 -87.00 -4.91 30.22
N ALA A 40 -86.75 -6.13 30.70
CA ALA A 40 -85.65 -6.51 31.57
C ALA A 40 -84.30 -5.94 31.07
N GLN A 41 -83.66 -5.14 31.91
CA GLN A 41 -82.25 -4.80 31.76
C GLN A 41 -81.43 -6.08 32.00
N GLN A 42 -80.51 -6.42 31.09
CA GLN A 42 -79.77 -7.69 31.16
C GLN A 42 -78.50 -7.60 32.02
N ASN A 43 -78.18 -6.48 32.67
CA ASN A 43 -76.98 -6.29 33.52
C ASN A 43 -77.29 -6.08 35.02
N VAL A 44 -76.28 -6.30 35.86
CA VAL A 44 -76.31 -6.16 37.33
C VAL A 44 -75.47 -4.95 37.75
N GLY A 45 -76.10 -3.97 38.40
CA GLY A 45 -75.39 -2.86 39.05
C GLY A 45 -75.28 -3.08 40.56
N ILE A 46 -74.08 -2.90 41.11
CA ILE A 46 -73.84 -2.86 42.56
C ILE A 46 -73.25 -1.49 42.91
N GLY A 47 -74.02 -0.66 43.62
CA GLY A 47 -73.62 0.72 43.93
C GLY A 47 -73.96 1.75 42.84
N THR A 48 -74.62 1.34 41.76
CA THR A 48 -75.13 2.21 40.68
C THR A 48 -76.53 1.76 40.23
N LEU A 49 -77.41 2.72 39.92
CA LEU A 49 -78.73 2.46 39.31
C LEU A 49 -78.68 2.49 37.77
N ASN A 50 -77.55 2.92 37.22
CA ASN A 50 -77.28 3.00 35.79
C ASN A 50 -76.00 2.20 35.50
N PRO A 51 -75.98 0.88 35.74
CA PRO A 51 -74.84 0.07 35.39
C PRO A 51 -74.49 0.24 33.90
N ASP A 52 -73.21 0.38 33.62
CA ASP A 52 -72.72 0.63 32.26
C ASP A 52 -73.26 -0.41 31.28
N THR A 53 -73.76 0.05 30.13
CA THR A 53 -74.40 -0.80 29.13
C THR A 53 -73.48 -1.86 28.53
N SER A 54 -72.15 -1.68 28.64
CA SER A 54 -71.14 -2.64 28.19
C SER A 54 -70.79 -3.72 29.24
N ALA A 55 -71.20 -3.55 30.49
CA ALA A 55 -70.88 -4.45 31.59
C ALA A 55 -72.10 -5.28 32.00
N ILE A 56 -71.91 -6.59 32.19
CA ILE A 56 -72.91 -7.46 32.83
C ILE A 56 -72.94 -7.28 34.35
N LEU A 57 -71.80 -6.87 34.94
CA LEU A 57 -71.66 -6.54 36.34
C LEU A 57 -70.86 -5.24 36.46
N ASP A 58 -71.48 -4.20 36.98
CA ASP A 58 -70.84 -2.90 37.24
C ASP A 58 -70.84 -2.64 38.76
N VAL A 59 -69.65 -2.44 39.33
CA VAL A 59 -69.44 -2.27 40.78
C VAL A 59 -68.80 -0.92 41.04
N VAL A 60 -69.55 0.01 41.63
CA VAL A 60 -69.09 1.38 41.88
C VAL A 60 -68.98 1.64 43.39
N ALA A 61 -67.76 1.94 43.84
CA ALA A 61 -67.46 2.43 45.19
C ALA A 61 -66.21 3.31 45.16
N THR A 62 -66.12 4.32 46.02
CA THR A 62 -64.95 5.24 46.10
C THR A 62 -63.91 4.80 47.13
N ASP A 63 -64.30 3.92 48.07
CA ASP A 63 -63.51 3.54 49.24
C ASP A 63 -63.49 2.02 49.49
N LYS A 64 -64.07 1.23 48.58
CA LYS A 64 -64.15 -0.24 48.68
C LYS A 64 -63.69 -0.88 47.38
N GLY A 65 -63.10 -2.06 47.51
CA GLY A 65 -62.76 -2.92 46.38
C GLY A 65 -63.65 -4.16 46.31
N MET A 66 -63.46 -4.96 45.27
CA MET A 66 -64.10 -6.26 45.12
C MET A 66 -63.16 -7.36 45.62
N LEU A 67 -63.62 -8.19 46.56
CA LEU A 67 -62.97 -9.45 46.87
C LEU A 67 -63.48 -10.51 45.90
N ILE A 68 -62.62 -10.90 44.98
CA ILE A 68 -62.83 -12.05 44.12
C ILE A 68 -62.64 -13.37 44.90
N PRO A 69 -63.10 -14.52 44.38
CA PRO A 69 -62.86 -15.80 45.02
C PRO A 69 -61.38 -16.03 45.33
N ARG A 70 -61.07 -16.31 46.60
CA ARG A 70 -59.72 -16.60 47.09
C ARG A 70 -59.54 -18.11 47.11
N VAL A 71 -58.60 -18.61 46.33
CA VAL A 71 -58.43 -20.04 46.09
C VAL A 71 -56.97 -20.40 46.33
N ALA A 72 -56.70 -21.52 47.00
CA ALA A 72 -55.35 -22.02 47.19
C ALA A 72 -55.02 -22.97 46.04
N LEU A 73 -54.35 -22.47 45.00
CA LEU A 73 -53.94 -23.30 43.87
C LEU A 73 -52.76 -24.20 44.28
N THR A 74 -52.69 -25.37 43.65
CA THR A 74 -51.55 -26.30 43.81
C THR A 74 -50.43 -26.09 42.77
N GLY A 75 -50.68 -25.27 41.75
CA GLY A 75 -49.77 -24.89 40.66
C GLY A 75 -50.54 -24.19 39.54
N THR A 76 -49.87 -23.65 38.52
CA THR A 76 -50.60 -22.97 37.42
C THR A 76 -51.47 -23.93 36.59
N GLY A 77 -51.12 -25.21 36.51
CA GLY A 77 -51.91 -26.25 35.85
C GLY A 77 -53.05 -26.86 36.69
N ASP A 78 -53.39 -26.28 37.84
CA ASP A 78 -54.42 -26.82 38.73
C ASP A 78 -55.83 -26.72 38.14
N VAL A 79 -56.31 -27.86 37.63
CA VAL A 79 -57.67 -28.06 37.10
C VAL A 79 -58.59 -28.82 38.06
N VAL A 80 -58.10 -29.17 39.25
CA VAL A 80 -58.84 -30.00 40.21
C VAL A 80 -59.52 -29.12 41.25
N THR A 81 -58.79 -28.14 41.80
CA THR A 81 -59.31 -27.23 42.84
C THR A 81 -60.51 -26.43 42.33
N ILE A 82 -60.50 -26.08 41.05
CA ILE A 82 -61.67 -25.55 40.33
C ILE A 82 -61.87 -26.40 39.08
N SER A 83 -62.69 -27.45 39.20
CA SER A 83 -63.03 -28.32 38.06
C SER A 83 -63.80 -27.56 36.99
N SER A 84 -63.43 -27.74 35.73
CA SER A 84 -64.08 -27.10 34.57
C SER A 84 -64.05 -25.56 34.60
N ALA A 85 -62.91 -24.97 34.99
CA ALA A 85 -62.73 -23.52 34.95
C ALA A 85 -62.97 -22.96 33.53
N THR A 86 -63.78 -21.91 33.45
CA THR A 86 -64.06 -21.20 32.20
C THR A 86 -62.99 -20.14 31.96
N ILE A 87 -62.63 -19.90 30.69
CA ILE A 87 -61.69 -18.84 30.30
C ILE A 87 -62.10 -17.49 30.90
N SER A 88 -61.13 -16.71 31.35
CA SER A 88 -61.29 -15.42 32.03
C SER A 88 -61.84 -15.50 33.45
N LEU A 89 -61.96 -16.70 34.04
CA LEU A 89 -62.30 -16.83 35.45
C LEU A 89 -61.19 -16.21 36.31
N LEU A 90 -61.55 -15.25 37.16
CA LEU A 90 -60.63 -14.47 37.97
C LEU A 90 -60.66 -14.93 39.43
N ILE A 91 -59.49 -15.25 39.98
CA ILE A 91 -59.30 -15.61 41.39
C ILE A 91 -58.10 -14.88 41.98
N TYR A 92 -58.03 -14.87 43.31
CA TYR A 92 -56.82 -14.53 44.02
C TYR A 92 -56.21 -15.82 44.58
N ASN A 93 -55.05 -16.22 44.07
CA ASN A 93 -54.31 -17.34 44.62
C ASN A 93 -53.77 -16.97 46.01
N THR A 94 -53.95 -17.82 47.00
CA THR A 94 -53.44 -17.61 48.37
C THR A 94 -52.22 -18.46 48.71
N ALA A 95 -51.85 -19.41 47.86
CA ALA A 95 -50.80 -20.39 48.13
C ALA A 95 -49.44 -19.99 47.52
N THR A 96 -48.35 -20.37 48.18
CA THR A 96 -47.00 -20.39 47.58
C THR A 96 -46.60 -21.85 47.38
N VAL A 97 -46.91 -22.41 46.21
CA VAL A 97 -46.69 -23.82 45.88
C VAL A 97 -46.30 -23.93 44.41
N SER A 98 -45.30 -24.76 44.09
CA SER A 98 -44.78 -24.90 42.72
C SER A 98 -44.39 -23.55 42.11
N ASP A 99 -45.09 -23.13 41.06
CA ASP A 99 -44.88 -21.97 40.23
C ASP A 99 -45.89 -20.84 40.51
N VAL A 100 -46.78 -21.02 41.50
CA VAL A 100 -47.70 -19.98 41.94
C VAL A 100 -47.26 -19.34 43.25
N VAL A 101 -47.42 -18.03 43.31
CA VAL A 101 -47.28 -17.20 44.51
C VAL A 101 -48.60 -16.44 44.77
N PRO A 102 -48.84 -15.93 45.98
CA PRO A 102 -50.03 -15.14 46.28
C PRO A 102 -50.18 -13.95 45.33
N GLY A 103 -51.34 -13.84 44.68
CA GLY A 103 -51.56 -12.84 43.64
C GLY A 103 -52.88 -13.05 42.89
N TYR A 104 -53.21 -12.12 42.00
CA TYR A 104 -54.37 -12.24 41.12
C TYR A 104 -54.03 -13.15 39.93
N TYR A 105 -54.90 -14.09 39.61
CA TYR A 105 -54.75 -15.01 38.48
C TYR A 105 -56.05 -15.10 37.68
N SER A 106 -55.94 -15.17 36.37
CA SER A 106 -57.06 -15.56 35.51
C SER A 106 -56.79 -16.88 34.81
N TRP A 107 -57.84 -17.68 34.62
CA TRP A 107 -57.77 -18.89 33.82
C TRP A 107 -57.74 -18.55 32.32
N ASP A 108 -56.73 -19.03 31.59
CA ASP A 108 -56.63 -18.79 30.14
C ASP A 108 -57.32 -19.89 29.29
N GLY A 109 -57.83 -20.94 29.95
CA GLY A 109 -58.38 -22.14 29.31
C GLY A 109 -57.55 -23.40 29.55
N SER A 110 -56.27 -23.24 29.91
CA SER A 110 -55.32 -24.34 30.13
C SER A 110 -54.50 -24.18 31.41
N VAL A 111 -54.15 -22.96 31.81
CA VAL A 111 -53.38 -22.64 33.02
C VAL A 111 -53.88 -21.35 33.70
N TRP A 112 -53.52 -21.18 34.97
CA TRP A 112 -53.71 -19.96 35.74
C TRP A 112 -52.57 -18.98 35.44
N VAL A 113 -52.89 -17.81 34.90
CA VAL A 113 -51.93 -16.77 34.51
C VAL A 113 -51.93 -15.62 35.53
N PRO A 114 -50.79 -15.22 36.12
CA PRO A 114 -50.72 -14.12 37.08
C PRO A 114 -50.83 -12.74 36.42
N PHE A 115 -51.45 -11.79 37.13
CA PHE A 115 -51.41 -10.37 36.76
C PHE A 115 -50.05 -9.77 37.15
N LEU A 116 -49.34 -9.19 36.18
CA LEU A 116 -48.00 -8.61 36.37
C LEU A 116 -48.01 -7.48 37.43
N THR A 117 -47.17 -7.60 38.46
CA THR A 117 -46.84 -6.47 39.34
C THR A 117 -45.53 -5.85 38.88
N SER A 118 -45.54 -4.55 38.61
CA SER A 118 -44.50 -3.78 37.91
C SER A 118 -43.22 -3.48 38.72
N SER A 119 -42.90 -4.23 39.77
CA SER A 119 -41.75 -3.94 40.63
C SER A 119 -40.91 -5.17 40.97
N ALA A 120 -39.59 -5.00 40.79
CA ALA A 120 -38.48 -5.85 41.23
C ALA A 120 -38.02 -7.00 40.30
N SER A 121 -36.88 -6.77 39.63
CA SER A 121 -35.76 -7.71 39.40
C SER A 121 -35.98 -9.09 38.74
N GLY A 122 -37.20 -9.50 38.37
CA GLY A 122 -37.50 -10.82 37.80
C GLY A 122 -38.31 -10.85 36.50
N ASN A 123 -38.70 -9.69 35.96
CA ASN A 123 -39.66 -9.61 34.84
C ASN A 123 -39.00 -9.46 33.44
N GLY A 124 -37.88 -10.14 33.18
CA GLY A 124 -37.40 -10.37 31.80
C GLY A 124 -36.87 -9.18 30.98
N GLY A 125 -36.75 -7.97 31.54
CA GLY A 125 -36.19 -6.79 30.86
C GLY A 125 -34.69 -6.58 31.13
N TRP A 126 -34.01 -5.85 30.22
CA TRP A 126 -32.63 -5.39 30.41
C TRP A 126 -32.60 -4.03 31.13
N SER A 127 -31.84 -3.91 32.21
CA SER A 127 -31.73 -2.70 33.05
C SER A 127 -30.70 -1.71 32.51
N LEU A 128 -30.95 -0.40 32.70
CA LEU A 128 -30.03 0.68 32.35
C LEU A 128 -28.71 0.63 33.14
N THR A 129 -28.74 0.09 34.36
CA THR A 129 -27.54 -0.12 35.17
C THR A 129 -26.94 -1.51 34.98
N GLY A 130 -27.46 -2.28 34.02
CA GLY A 130 -27.10 -3.68 33.79
C GLY A 130 -27.84 -4.68 34.68
N ASN A 131 -27.85 -5.93 34.24
CA ASN A 131 -28.41 -7.07 34.96
C ASN A 131 -27.28 -7.90 35.59
N ALA A 132 -27.42 -8.27 36.86
CA ALA A 132 -26.53 -9.24 37.50
C ALA A 132 -27.08 -10.67 37.37
N GLY A 133 -26.20 -11.68 37.33
CA GLY A 133 -26.60 -13.10 37.35
C GLY A 133 -27.09 -13.70 36.02
N THR A 134 -26.67 -13.14 34.88
CA THR A 134 -27.05 -13.64 33.55
C THR A 134 -26.29 -14.90 33.14
N THR A 135 -26.91 -15.75 32.30
CA THR A 135 -26.31 -16.95 31.69
C THR A 135 -26.30 -16.81 30.16
N ALA A 136 -25.13 -16.99 29.54
CA ALA A 136 -24.97 -16.94 28.09
C ALA A 136 -25.88 -17.99 27.39
N GLY A 137 -26.58 -17.59 26.33
CA GLY A 137 -27.53 -18.44 25.58
C GLY A 137 -28.96 -18.43 26.13
N ALA A 138 -29.15 -18.17 27.42
CA ALA A 138 -30.49 -17.99 28.03
C ALA A 138 -30.86 -16.51 28.18
N ASN A 139 -29.88 -15.62 28.34
CA ASN A 139 -30.08 -14.18 28.49
C ASN A 139 -29.23 -13.43 27.47
N PHE A 140 -29.86 -12.54 26.71
CA PHE A 140 -29.19 -11.70 25.72
C PHE A 140 -30.00 -10.43 25.45
N ILE A 141 -29.34 -9.43 24.88
CA ILE A 141 -30.01 -8.28 24.27
C ILE A 141 -30.16 -8.60 22.79
N GLY A 142 -31.40 -8.69 22.32
CA GLY A 142 -31.67 -9.08 20.93
C GLY A 142 -33.07 -9.65 20.78
N THR A 143 -33.31 -10.21 19.62
CA THR A 143 -34.58 -10.83 19.20
C THR A 143 -34.42 -12.34 19.12
N THR A 144 -35.51 -13.09 19.31
CA THR A 144 -35.55 -14.56 19.10
C THR A 144 -36.16 -14.93 17.75
N ASP A 145 -36.69 -13.94 17.05
CA ASP A 145 -37.29 -14.05 15.73
C ASP A 145 -36.40 -13.36 14.68
N THR A 146 -36.88 -13.32 13.44
CA THR A 146 -36.15 -12.73 12.32
C THR A 146 -36.35 -11.22 12.24
N ILE A 147 -36.43 -10.54 13.39
CA ILE A 147 -36.54 -9.09 13.46
C ILE A 147 -35.18 -8.51 13.84
N ASP A 148 -34.81 -7.44 13.17
CA ASP A 148 -33.52 -6.78 13.35
C ASP A 148 -33.43 -6.16 14.75
N TRP A 149 -32.27 -6.31 15.39
CA TRP A 149 -31.98 -5.62 16.65
C TRP A 149 -31.41 -4.24 16.36
N VAL A 150 -32.02 -3.19 16.94
CA VAL A 150 -31.71 -1.80 16.62
C VAL A 150 -31.37 -1.00 17.87
N ILE A 151 -30.32 -0.19 17.79
CA ILE A 151 -29.95 0.83 18.76
C ILE A 151 -30.29 2.21 18.17
N LYS A 152 -31.01 3.03 18.95
CA LYS A 152 -31.41 4.38 18.56
C LYS A 152 -30.90 5.45 19.53
N THR A 153 -30.60 6.62 19.00
CA THR A 153 -30.31 7.85 19.75
C THR A 153 -31.14 9.00 19.19
N ASN A 154 -31.75 9.83 20.04
CA ASN A 154 -32.67 10.88 19.59
C ASN A 154 -33.76 10.36 18.63
N ASN A 155 -34.28 9.16 18.89
CA ASN A 155 -35.23 8.44 18.04
C ASN A 155 -34.74 8.14 16.60
N SER A 156 -33.45 8.29 16.32
CA SER A 156 -32.80 7.91 15.06
C SER A 156 -31.98 6.63 15.24
N GLU A 157 -32.03 5.73 14.25
CA GLU A 157 -31.23 4.50 14.23
C GLU A 157 -29.75 4.82 14.06
N ALA A 158 -28.93 4.28 14.98
CA ALA A 158 -27.49 4.48 15.01
C ALA A 158 -26.74 3.18 14.67
N VAL A 159 -27.19 2.05 15.23
CA VAL A 159 -26.63 0.73 14.97
C VAL A 159 -27.76 -0.26 14.76
N ARG A 160 -27.55 -1.24 13.86
CA ARG A 160 -28.40 -2.41 13.72
C ARG A 160 -27.61 -3.68 13.57
N VAL A 161 -28.21 -4.78 14.00
CA VAL A 161 -27.84 -6.13 13.59
C VAL A 161 -29.05 -6.68 12.84
N ASP A 162 -28.90 -6.92 11.54
CA ASP A 162 -29.99 -7.48 10.74
C ASP A 162 -30.21 -8.98 11.03
N GLN A 163 -31.33 -9.53 10.56
CA GLN A 163 -31.68 -10.95 10.71
C GLN A 163 -30.65 -11.93 10.12
N ASN A 164 -29.72 -11.44 9.28
CA ASN A 164 -28.65 -12.24 8.68
C ASN A 164 -27.32 -12.11 9.43
N GLY A 165 -27.27 -11.30 10.49
CA GLY A 165 -26.08 -11.06 11.31
C GLY A 165 -25.17 -9.94 10.80
N ASN A 166 -25.62 -9.11 9.86
CA ASN A 166 -24.86 -7.96 9.39
C ASN A 166 -25.02 -6.78 10.34
N VAL A 167 -23.92 -6.09 10.64
CA VAL A 167 -23.90 -4.90 11.47
C VAL A 167 -23.92 -3.65 10.60
N GLY A 168 -24.97 -2.83 10.74
CA GLY A 168 -25.05 -1.50 10.13
C GLY A 168 -24.77 -0.41 11.16
N ILE A 169 -23.88 0.54 10.85
CA ILE A 169 -23.62 1.74 11.66
C ILE A 169 -23.90 2.95 10.78
N GLY A 170 -24.86 3.78 11.17
CA GLY A 170 -25.35 4.89 10.34
C GLY A 170 -26.14 4.46 9.08
N THR A 171 -26.53 3.19 8.97
CA THR A 171 -27.34 2.66 7.86
C THR A 171 -28.38 1.65 8.35
N THR A 172 -29.57 1.69 7.75
CA THR A 172 -30.68 0.76 8.04
C THR A 172 -30.69 -0.47 7.13
N ALA A 173 -29.72 -0.60 6.22
CA ALA A 173 -29.64 -1.73 5.29
C ALA A 173 -28.16 -2.12 5.03
N PRO A 174 -27.46 -2.72 6.03
CA PRO A 174 -26.13 -3.27 5.84
C PRO A 174 -26.17 -4.38 4.79
N ASN A 175 -25.16 -4.40 3.91
CA ASN A 175 -25.01 -5.41 2.86
C ASN A 175 -23.68 -6.19 2.99
N SER A 176 -22.93 -5.94 4.06
CA SER A 176 -21.71 -6.62 4.47
C SER A 176 -21.76 -6.85 5.98
N LEU A 177 -20.96 -7.79 6.47
CA LEU A 177 -20.90 -8.11 7.90
C LEU A 177 -20.74 -6.87 8.79
N VAL A 178 -20.01 -5.86 8.29
CA VAL A 178 -19.97 -4.51 8.87
C VAL A 178 -20.12 -3.49 7.74
N HIS A 179 -21.18 -2.68 7.78
CA HIS A 179 -21.44 -1.56 6.85
C HIS A 179 -21.57 -0.25 7.66
N ILE A 180 -20.64 0.68 7.45
CA ILE A 180 -20.63 2.02 8.07
C ILE A 180 -20.99 3.05 6.99
N ASN A 181 -22.06 3.83 7.19
CA ASN A 181 -22.53 4.86 6.25
C ASN A 181 -22.51 6.27 6.90
N GLY A 182 -21.98 7.26 6.17
CA GLY A 182 -21.91 8.66 6.61
C GLY A 182 -20.58 9.10 7.26
N GLY A 183 -19.51 8.29 7.18
CA GLY A 183 -18.17 8.58 7.71
C GLY A 183 -17.11 7.52 7.33
N GLY A 184 -15.85 7.70 7.75
CA GLY A 184 -14.76 6.73 7.55
C GLY A 184 -14.60 5.76 8.72
N ILE A 185 -13.82 4.69 8.53
CA ILE A 185 -13.41 3.80 9.62
C ILE A 185 -12.18 4.41 10.29
N GLN A 186 -12.37 5.02 11.46
CA GLN A 186 -11.26 5.39 12.33
C GLN A 186 -10.87 4.15 13.16
N ILE A 187 -9.70 3.57 12.88
CA ILE A 187 -9.14 2.43 13.62
C ILE A 187 -8.10 3.00 14.60
N ASP A 188 -8.50 3.22 15.85
CA ASP A 188 -7.66 3.84 16.90
C ASP A 188 -6.75 2.82 17.64
N ASP A 189 -6.36 1.69 16.99
CA ASP A 189 -5.42 0.68 17.52
C ASP A 189 -4.19 0.45 16.60
N ASN A 190 -3.05 0.04 17.16
CA ASN A 190 -1.72 0.13 16.51
C ASN A 190 -1.34 -1.02 15.53
N ASN A 191 -2.26 -1.85 14.98
CA ASN A 191 -1.83 -3.07 14.26
C ASN A 191 -2.55 -3.49 12.95
N PHE A 192 -3.46 -2.70 12.38
CA PHE A 192 -4.11 -2.98 11.08
C PHE A 192 -4.26 -1.71 10.21
N GLY A 193 -3.95 -1.80 8.91
CA GLY A 193 -4.57 -0.91 7.89
C GLY A 193 -5.89 -1.53 7.40
N ILE A 194 -6.60 -0.91 6.44
CA ILE A 194 -7.64 -1.64 5.69
C ILE A 194 -6.99 -2.87 5.05
N ALA A 195 -7.24 -4.07 5.57
CA ALA A 195 -6.71 -5.33 5.05
C ALA A 195 -7.72 -5.99 4.09
N PHE A 196 -7.34 -6.20 2.84
CA PHE A 196 -8.04 -7.12 1.92
C PHE A 196 -7.42 -8.51 2.05
N LYS A 197 -8.15 -9.53 2.50
CA LYS A 197 -7.65 -10.93 2.41
C LYS A 197 -8.02 -11.58 1.06
N GLY A 198 -6.99 -12.05 0.33
CA GLY A 198 -6.85 -13.38 -0.28
C GLY A 198 -7.39 -13.67 -1.70
N GLU A 199 -6.50 -14.08 -2.61
CA GLU A 199 -6.71 -15.39 -3.27
C GLU A 199 -6.82 -16.40 -2.12
N SER A 200 -8.02 -16.94 -1.91
CA SER A 200 -8.43 -17.57 -0.66
C SER A 200 -7.79 -18.96 -0.50
N PRO A 201 -6.98 -19.24 0.54
CA PRO A 201 -6.89 -20.59 1.06
C PRO A 201 -8.18 -20.84 1.84
N VAL A 202 -8.97 -21.75 1.29
CA VAL A 202 -10.15 -22.30 1.94
C VAL A 202 -9.67 -23.02 3.21
N ASN A 203 -10.14 -22.54 4.36
CA ASN A 203 -10.09 -23.19 5.67
C ASN A 203 -8.76 -23.13 6.45
N ALA A 204 -8.83 -22.36 7.53
CA ALA A 204 -8.09 -22.49 8.79
C ALA A 204 -6.59 -22.16 8.80
N ASN A 205 -6.26 -21.18 9.65
CA ASN A 205 -4.93 -20.67 10.04
C ASN A 205 -4.14 -19.91 8.97
N VAL A 206 -4.13 -18.57 9.07
CA VAL A 206 -3.17 -17.74 8.32
C VAL A 206 -1.93 -17.52 9.20
N THR A 207 -0.92 -18.37 8.99
CA THR A 207 0.45 -18.25 9.53
C THR A 207 1.42 -17.80 8.43
N THR A 208 0.98 -16.93 7.51
CA THR A 208 1.66 -16.60 6.25
C THR A 208 1.50 -15.10 5.91
N ASP A 209 2.42 -14.58 5.09
CA ASP A 209 2.70 -13.20 4.65
C ASP A 209 1.47 -12.27 4.43
N GLY A 210 1.65 -10.96 4.66
CA GLY A 210 0.57 -9.94 4.67
C GLY A 210 0.94 -8.58 4.05
N SER A 211 -0.04 -7.68 3.89
CA SER A 211 0.16 -6.31 3.36
C SER A 211 -0.61 -5.25 4.14
N ARG A 212 -0.01 -4.07 4.36
CA ARG A 212 -0.61 -2.92 5.08
C ARG A 212 -0.48 -1.61 4.30
N ILE A 213 -1.46 -0.71 4.50
CA ILE A 213 -1.46 0.69 4.04
C ILE A 213 -1.80 1.57 5.25
N TYR A 214 -0.87 2.42 5.67
CA TYR A 214 -1.02 3.26 6.85
C TYR A 214 -0.23 4.58 6.73
N HIS A 215 -0.59 5.55 7.56
CA HIS A 215 0.10 6.84 7.66
C HIS A 215 1.19 6.77 8.75
N ASP A 216 2.42 7.21 8.46
CA ASP A 216 3.57 7.25 9.38
C ASP A 216 4.20 8.65 9.41
N THR A 217 4.16 9.33 10.55
CA THR A 217 4.61 10.73 10.72
C THR A 217 6.13 10.90 10.90
N GLY A 218 6.90 9.81 11.00
CA GLY A 218 8.33 9.81 11.33
C GLY A 218 9.21 9.01 10.38
N PHE A 219 8.62 8.47 9.30
CA PHE A 219 9.27 7.53 8.39
C PHE A 219 10.64 8.01 7.87
N PHE A 220 10.81 9.32 7.65
CA PHE A 220 12.05 9.92 7.13
C PHE A 220 12.94 10.62 8.19
N GLY A 221 12.74 10.38 9.50
CA GLY A 221 13.69 10.76 10.55
C GLY A 221 13.54 12.15 11.22
N ILE A 222 12.58 12.99 10.83
CA ILE A 222 12.12 14.21 11.55
C ILE A 222 10.76 14.66 10.99
N THR A 223 9.64 14.58 11.74
CA THR A 223 8.28 15.12 11.39
C THR A 223 7.93 15.19 9.89
N MET A 224 8.14 14.10 9.16
CA MET A 224 7.88 14.00 7.72
C MET A 224 6.91 12.84 7.53
N ASP A 225 5.68 13.18 7.13
CA ASP A 225 4.60 12.22 6.95
C ASP A 225 4.80 11.38 5.69
N ALA A 226 4.59 10.07 5.82
CA ALA A 226 4.61 9.11 4.74
C ALA A 226 3.32 8.30 4.71
N LEU A 227 2.78 8.09 3.51
CA LEU A 227 1.85 6.99 3.26
C LEU A 227 2.70 5.75 3.01
N VAL A 228 2.73 4.83 3.98
CA VAL A 228 3.53 3.61 3.91
C VAL A 228 2.69 2.48 3.36
N ILE A 229 3.22 1.82 2.33
CA ILE A 229 2.70 0.59 1.75
C ILE A 229 3.73 -0.49 2.02
N GLU A 230 3.37 -1.51 2.78
CA GLU A 230 4.30 -2.50 3.30
C GLU A 230 3.82 -3.93 3.01
N LYS A 231 4.77 -4.83 2.72
CA LYS A 231 4.58 -6.28 2.79
C LYS A 231 5.31 -6.79 4.03
N THR A 232 4.64 -7.62 4.82
CA THR A 232 5.22 -8.20 6.03
C THR A 232 5.51 -9.68 5.80
N ASP A 233 6.79 -10.05 5.83
CA ASP A 233 7.25 -11.43 6.01
C ASP A 233 7.51 -11.64 7.52
N ILE A 234 6.89 -12.66 8.12
CA ILE A 234 7.06 -12.97 9.54
C ILE A 234 8.04 -14.14 9.76
N ASN A 235 8.67 -14.63 8.68
CA ASN A 235 9.32 -15.94 8.62
C ASN A 235 10.87 -15.85 8.55
N ALA A 236 11.47 -14.71 8.15
CA ALA A 236 12.94 -14.53 8.09
C ALA A 236 13.39 -13.06 8.26
N ASN A 237 14.69 -12.83 8.57
CA ASN A 237 15.33 -11.50 8.67
C ASN A 237 15.55 -10.82 7.30
N ASP A 238 15.09 -11.43 6.23
CA ASP A 238 15.20 -10.98 4.85
C ASP A 238 13.80 -11.14 4.25
N PRO A 239 13.11 -10.05 3.85
CA PRO A 239 11.79 -10.16 3.25
C PRO A 239 11.94 -10.86 1.89
N ASP A 240 11.75 -12.19 1.92
CA ASP A 240 11.60 -13.10 0.80
C ASP A 240 12.70 -13.08 -0.27
N GLY A 241 13.97 -13.26 0.09
CA GLY A 241 15.03 -13.86 -0.76
C GLY A 241 15.03 -13.48 -2.26
N GLY A 242 14.76 -12.22 -2.59
CA GLY A 242 14.74 -11.68 -3.95
C GLY A 242 13.50 -11.99 -4.81
N ALA A 243 12.37 -12.47 -4.27
CA ALA A 243 11.18 -12.83 -5.07
C ALA A 243 9.90 -12.03 -4.74
N ALA A 244 9.65 -11.66 -3.49
CA ALA A 244 8.44 -10.91 -3.12
C ALA A 244 8.71 -9.41 -2.99
N GLY A 245 7.67 -8.60 -3.20
CA GLY A 245 7.79 -7.15 -3.21
C GLY A 245 6.47 -6.39 -3.32
N ILE A 246 6.60 -5.08 -3.51
CA ILE A 246 5.52 -4.18 -3.89
C ILE A 246 5.53 -4.09 -5.40
N ALA A 247 4.43 -4.49 -6.04
CA ALA A 247 4.27 -4.40 -7.48
C ALA A 247 3.22 -3.33 -7.81
N PHE A 248 3.66 -2.33 -8.56
CA PHE A 248 2.79 -1.45 -9.31
C PHE A 248 2.55 -2.12 -10.65
N THR A 249 1.41 -2.79 -10.74
CA THR A 249 0.98 -3.42 -11.97
C THR A 249 0.03 -2.48 -12.69
N MET A 250 0.23 -2.33 -13.99
CA MET A 250 -0.81 -1.80 -14.85
C MET A 250 -1.65 -2.94 -15.39
N LYS A 251 -2.86 -2.62 -15.78
CA LYS A 251 -3.71 -3.54 -16.52
C LYS A 251 -4.11 -2.81 -17.78
N GLY A 252 -3.56 -3.23 -18.91
CA GLY A 252 -3.90 -2.68 -20.21
C GLY A 252 -5.35 -2.93 -20.61
N GLN A 253 -5.72 -2.48 -21.82
CA GLN A 253 -7.04 -2.78 -22.41
C GLN A 253 -7.25 -4.27 -22.69
N ASP A 254 -6.18 -5.06 -22.76
CA ASP A 254 -6.19 -6.50 -22.96
C ASP A 254 -6.43 -7.29 -21.67
N ASN A 255 -6.59 -6.60 -20.53
CA ASN A 255 -6.87 -7.19 -19.23
C ASN A 255 -5.77 -8.18 -18.78
N VAL A 256 -4.59 -8.09 -19.39
CA VAL A 256 -3.37 -8.73 -18.91
C VAL A 256 -2.75 -7.77 -17.89
N ARG A 257 -2.10 -8.34 -16.88
CA ARG A 257 -1.47 -7.57 -15.81
C ARG A 257 -0.01 -7.41 -16.17
N GLU A 258 0.37 -6.22 -16.60
CA GLU A 258 1.74 -5.87 -16.89
C GLU A 258 2.39 -5.28 -15.65
N THR A 259 3.66 -5.61 -15.45
CA THR A 259 4.45 -4.98 -14.41
C THR A 259 4.95 -3.63 -14.88
N ALA A 260 4.54 -2.55 -14.20
CA ALA A 260 5.07 -1.22 -14.44
C ALA A 260 6.34 -1.02 -13.62
N MET A 261 6.25 -1.27 -12.32
CA MET A 261 7.35 -1.18 -11.37
C MET A 261 7.21 -2.27 -10.30
N VAL A 262 8.33 -2.88 -9.92
CA VAL A 262 8.44 -3.79 -8.78
C VAL A 262 9.54 -3.26 -7.87
N ILE A 263 9.26 -3.22 -6.58
CA ILE A 263 10.24 -3.01 -5.52
C ILE A 263 10.29 -4.34 -4.76
N LYS A 264 11.37 -5.10 -4.92
CA LYS A 264 11.58 -6.36 -4.19
C LYS A 264 11.97 -6.09 -2.73
N GLY A 265 11.82 -7.10 -1.88
CA GLY A 265 12.25 -7.04 -0.49
C GLY A 265 13.76 -6.79 -0.30
N ASP A 266 14.58 -7.18 -1.28
CA ASP A 266 16.03 -6.89 -1.32
C ASP A 266 16.37 -5.45 -1.75
N GLY A 267 15.37 -4.62 -2.03
CA GLY A 267 15.53 -3.24 -2.48
C GLY A 267 15.73 -3.08 -3.98
N ASN A 268 15.82 -4.17 -4.75
CA ASN A 268 15.95 -4.09 -6.19
C ASN A 268 14.65 -3.54 -6.80
N VAL A 269 14.79 -2.47 -7.60
CA VAL A 269 13.70 -1.82 -8.31
C VAL A 269 13.73 -2.24 -9.77
N GLY A 270 12.72 -2.99 -10.18
CA GLY A 270 12.47 -3.32 -11.58
C GLY A 270 11.45 -2.34 -12.18
N ILE A 271 11.75 -1.75 -13.34
CA ILE A 271 10.79 -1.03 -14.18
C ILE A 271 10.61 -1.85 -15.45
N GLY A 272 9.38 -2.33 -15.70
CA GLY A 272 9.08 -3.23 -16.82
C GLY A 272 9.58 -4.67 -16.67
N THR A 273 10.22 -5.03 -15.53
CA THR A 273 10.60 -6.40 -15.18
C THR A 273 10.09 -6.76 -13.78
N THR A 274 9.78 -8.04 -13.57
CA THR A 274 9.44 -8.60 -12.25
C THR A 274 10.63 -9.20 -11.53
N VAL A 275 11.73 -9.42 -12.26
CA VAL A 275 12.92 -10.09 -11.74
C VAL A 275 14.14 -9.19 -12.03
N PRO A 276 14.23 -7.99 -11.43
CA PRO A 276 15.46 -7.22 -11.50
C PRO A 276 16.62 -8.02 -10.90
N ASP A 277 17.75 -8.03 -11.61
CA ASP A 277 19.03 -8.63 -11.20
C ASP A 277 20.01 -7.57 -10.64
N ALA A 278 19.60 -6.29 -10.61
CA ALA A 278 20.35 -5.15 -10.07
C ALA A 278 19.43 -4.20 -9.27
N LEU A 279 20.04 -3.31 -8.48
CA LEU A 279 19.33 -2.31 -7.65
C LEU A 279 18.32 -1.48 -8.44
N LEU A 280 18.64 -1.15 -9.69
CA LEU A 280 17.69 -0.59 -10.64
C LEU A 280 17.86 -1.31 -11.98
N GLU A 281 16.81 -2.01 -12.41
CA GLU A 281 16.74 -2.57 -13.75
C GLU A 281 15.56 -1.97 -14.51
N VAL A 282 15.84 -1.38 -15.66
CA VAL A 282 14.81 -0.85 -16.56
C VAL A 282 14.78 -1.71 -17.81
N TYR A 283 13.72 -2.49 -17.96
CA TYR A 283 13.51 -3.40 -19.08
C TYR A 283 12.33 -2.96 -19.94
N GLY A 284 12.53 -2.93 -21.26
CA GLY A 284 11.48 -2.62 -22.23
C GLY A 284 11.71 -3.36 -23.54
N THR A 285 10.64 -3.87 -24.16
CA THR A 285 10.68 -4.57 -25.45
C THR A 285 10.52 -3.63 -26.65
N SER A 286 10.08 -2.39 -26.42
CA SER A 286 9.94 -1.33 -27.42
C SER A 286 9.93 0.05 -26.75
N GLY A 287 10.62 1.05 -27.30
CA GLY A 287 10.65 2.42 -26.78
C GLY A 287 12.07 2.99 -26.60
N GLU A 288 12.16 4.23 -26.13
CA GLU A 288 13.41 4.83 -25.67
C GLU A 288 13.83 4.22 -24.31
N GLY A 289 15.14 4.25 -23.99
CA GLY A 289 15.67 3.77 -22.71
C GLY A 289 15.35 4.71 -21.54
N ILE A 290 16.28 4.89 -20.61
CA ILE A 290 16.10 5.85 -19.51
C ILE A 290 16.21 7.28 -20.06
N GLN A 291 15.12 8.04 -20.01
CA GLN A 291 15.11 9.45 -20.38
C GLN A 291 15.23 10.34 -19.13
N ILE A 292 16.27 11.18 -19.08
CA ILE A 292 16.48 12.18 -18.02
C ILE A 292 16.30 13.57 -18.65
N THR A 293 15.24 14.28 -18.28
CA THR A 293 14.92 15.61 -18.84
C THR A 293 15.07 16.68 -17.77
N SER A 294 16.01 17.58 -17.97
CA SER A 294 16.31 18.77 -17.16
C SER A 294 16.93 19.83 -18.08
N GLN A 295 17.13 21.06 -17.61
CA GLN A 295 17.96 22.03 -18.34
C GLN A 295 19.39 21.48 -18.49
N ALA A 296 19.95 20.91 -17.41
CA ALA A 296 21.25 20.22 -17.38
C ALA A 296 21.11 18.77 -16.87
N PRO A 297 20.80 17.79 -17.73
CA PRO A 297 20.63 16.40 -17.30
C PRO A 297 21.99 15.71 -17.09
N TYR A 298 22.13 15.03 -15.95
CA TYR A 298 23.34 14.27 -15.63
C TYR A 298 22.99 13.01 -14.82
N LEU A 299 23.91 12.05 -14.86
CA LEU A 299 24.01 10.94 -13.93
C LEU A 299 25.20 11.21 -13.00
N LEU A 300 24.90 11.33 -11.71
CA LEU A 300 25.89 11.61 -10.67
C LEU A 300 26.29 10.31 -9.99
N PHE A 301 27.60 10.08 -9.92
CA PHE A 301 28.22 9.03 -9.14
C PHE A 301 28.97 9.69 -8.01
N LYS A 302 28.45 9.53 -6.79
CA LYS A 302 29.04 10.10 -5.58
C LYS A 302 29.51 8.97 -4.69
N ASP A 303 30.77 9.01 -4.27
CA ASP A 303 31.19 8.27 -3.09
C ASP A 303 30.72 9.06 -1.86
N LEU A 304 30.18 8.39 -0.85
CA LEU A 304 29.76 9.06 0.39
C LEU A 304 30.91 9.21 1.39
N ASN A 305 32.02 8.50 1.17
CA ASN A 305 33.22 8.56 2.01
C ASN A 305 34.28 9.50 1.45
N GLU A 306 34.12 9.91 0.19
CA GLU A 306 34.95 10.91 -0.47
C GLU A 306 34.05 12.07 -0.87
N ALA A 307 34.61 13.27 -0.96
CA ALA A 307 33.81 14.43 -1.34
C ALA A 307 33.86 14.70 -2.86
N ASP A 308 34.64 13.90 -3.59
CA ASP A 308 34.68 13.88 -5.05
C ASP A 308 33.43 13.20 -5.66
N ALA A 309 33.06 13.68 -6.84
CA ALA A 309 31.99 13.09 -7.63
C ALA A 309 32.43 12.89 -9.09
N SER A 310 31.94 11.82 -9.70
CA SER A 310 32.03 11.62 -11.15
C SER A 310 30.67 11.89 -11.77
N ILE A 311 30.66 12.66 -12.84
CA ILE A 311 29.43 13.01 -13.52
C ILE A 311 29.51 12.53 -14.97
N ILE A 312 28.48 11.81 -15.40
CA ILE A 312 28.21 11.59 -16.83
C ILE A 312 27.07 12.53 -17.19
N ARG A 313 27.36 13.54 -18.01
CA ARG A 313 26.34 14.49 -18.45
C ARG A 313 26.30 14.60 -19.95
N VAL A 314 25.16 15.09 -20.46
CA VAL A 314 25.10 15.56 -21.84
C VAL A 314 25.39 17.04 -21.80
N GLY A 315 26.44 17.47 -22.51
CA GLY A 315 26.94 18.84 -22.46
C GLY A 315 25.84 19.86 -22.78
N GLU A 316 25.68 20.86 -21.92
CA GLU A 316 24.89 22.05 -22.21
C GLU A 316 25.64 22.95 -23.21
N LEU A 317 24.86 23.67 -24.03
CA LEU A 317 25.32 24.82 -24.84
C LEU A 317 26.41 24.51 -25.89
N SER A 318 25.99 24.49 -27.15
CA SER A 318 26.82 24.47 -28.39
C SER A 318 27.51 23.16 -28.75
N ILE A 319 27.81 22.29 -27.79
CA ILE A 319 28.52 21.02 -28.01
C ILE A 319 27.62 19.89 -27.54
N LYS A 320 26.67 19.46 -28.39
CA LYS A 320 25.69 18.40 -28.10
C LYS A 320 26.37 17.03 -27.92
N GLY A 321 27.10 16.81 -26.83
CA GLY A 321 27.99 15.66 -26.62
C GLY A 321 27.83 14.98 -25.26
N LEU A 322 28.47 13.83 -25.08
CA LEU A 322 28.59 13.11 -23.81
C LEU A 322 29.87 13.55 -23.09
N GLU A 323 29.75 14.05 -21.87
CA GLU A 323 30.88 14.48 -21.05
C GLU A 323 31.06 13.56 -19.85
N PHE A 324 32.31 13.19 -19.57
CA PHE A 324 32.77 12.54 -18.36
C PHE A 324 33.56 13.57 -17.57
N VAL A 325 32.97 14.03 -16.49
CA VAL A 325 33.51 15.07 -15.62
C VAL A 325 34.01 14.41 -14.36
N VAL A 326 35.20 14.83 -13.93
CA VAL A 326 35.72 14.56 -12.59
C VAL A 326 35.57 15.86 -11.83
N ASP A 327 34.66 15.87 -10.88
CA ASP A 327 34.48 16.97 -9.95
C ASP A 327 35.58 16.89 -8.89
N SER A 328 36.30 17.99 -8.67
CA SER A 328 37.31 18.08 -7.62
C SER A 328 36.70 18.84 -6.45
N ASP A 329 36.72 18.21 -5.26
CA ASP A 329 36.21 18.58 -3.92
C ASP A 329 36.32 20.06 -3.44
N ALA A 330 36.15 21.06 -4.29
CA ALA A 330 36.08 22.43 -3.87
C ALA A 330 35.20 23.19 -4.86
N ASP A 331 34.12 23.77 -4.31
CA ASP A 331 33.27 24.85 -4.85
C ASP A 331 34.06 26.08 -5.41
N THR A 332 35.39 25.96 -5.54
CA THR A 332 36.36 26.97 -5.97
C THR A 332 37.19 26.54 -7.18
N ILE A 333 37.16 25.27 -7.62
CA ILE A 333 37.83 24.80 -8.85
C ILE A 333 36.73 24.37 -9.84
N PRO A 334 36.74 24.86 -11.10
CA PRO A 334 35.76 24.43 -12.08
C PRO A 334 35.93 22.94 -12.40
N ASP A 335 34.80 22.22 -12.49
CA ASP A 335 34.67 20.86 -13.05
C ASP A 335 35.70 20.56 -14.14
N LEU A 336 36.55 19.54 -13.93
CA LEU A 336 37.48 19.09 -14.95
C LEU A 336 36.75 18.13 -15.90
N ILE A 337 36.57 18.54 -17.16
CA ILE A 337 36.10 17.63 -18.21
C ILE A 337 37.27 16.72 -18.60
N ALA A 338 37.32 15.56 -17.93
CA ALA A 338 38.36 14.56 -18.12
C ALA A 338 38.25 13.88 -19.48
N MET A 339 37.03 13.66 -19.97
CA MET A 339 36.79 13.18 -21.32
C MET A 339 35.49 13.74 -21.86
N ASN A 340 35.42 14.04 -23.15
CA ASN A 340 34.16 14.34 -23.80
C ASN A 340 34.02 13.67 -25.15
N ILE A 341 32.79 13.49 -25.60
CA ILE A 341 32.43 12.97 -26.92
C ILE A 341 31.43 13.92 -27.53
N VAL A 342 31.83 14.74 -28.49
CA VAL A 342 30.95 15.74 -29.09
C VAL A 342 29.97 15.09 -30.09
N GLN A 343 28.93 15.82 -30.53
CA GLN A 343 27.87 15.30 -31.42
C GLN A 343 28.41 14.61 -32.67
N ASP A 344 29.52 15.12 -33.20
CA ASP A 344 30.17 14.59 -34.40
C ASP A 344 31.04 13.34 -34.13
N GLY A 345 31.02 12.83 -32.89
CA GLY A 345 31.65 11.58 -32.44
C GLY A 345 33.16 11.66 -32.25
N ASN A 346 33.70 12.83 -31.88
CA ASN A 346 35.12 13.01 -31.54
C ASN A 346 35.32 12.92 -30.03
N VAL A 347 36.35 12.20 -29.58
CA VAL A 347 36.69 12.02 -28.17
C VAL A 347 37.78 13.01 -27.77
N GLY A 348 37.50 13.91 -26.83
CA GLY A 348 38.50 14.69 -26.12
C GLY A 348 38.86 14.02 -24.80
N ILE A 349 40.12 14.07 -24.41
CA ILE A 349 40.63 13.66 -23.10
C ILE A 349 41.37 14.87 -22.56
N GLY A 350 40.82 15.48 -21.51
CA GLY A 350 41.25 16.77 -20.94
C GLY A 350 41.00 18.01 -21.82
N THR A 351 40.24 17.89 -22.90
CA THR A 351 39.72 19.03 -23.69
C THR A 351 38.24 18.88 -24.00
N THR A 352 37.54 20.01 -23.99
CA THR A 352 36.10 20.11 -24.30
C THR A 352 35.81 20.33 -25.78
N ASN A 353 36.85 20.55 -26.60
CA ASN A 353 36.71 20.84 -28.02
C ASN A 353 37.62 19.91 -28.84
N PRO A 354 37.38 18.58 -28.83
CA PRO A 354 38.15 17.64 -29.63
C PRO A 354 37.94 17.90 -31.13
N THR A 355 39.02 18.26 -31.81
CA THR A 355 39.02 18.49 -33.26
C THR A 355 39.26 17.21 -34.05
N VAL A 356 39.64 16.11 -33.39
CA VAL A 356 39.95 14.80 -33.99
C VAL A 356 39.32 13.66 -33.18
N LYS A 357 39.27 12.45 -33.75
CA LYS A 357 38.56 11.31 -33.15
C LYS A 357 39.04 10.93 -31.74
N ALA A 358 40.31 11.14 -31.42
CA ALA A 358 40.87 11.04 -30.08
C ALA A 358 41.87 12.20 -29.88
N HIS A 359 41.52 13.17 -29.04
CA HIS A 359 42.29 14.39 -28.77
C HIS A 359 42.66 14.44 -27.29
N VAL A 360 43.92 14.20 -26.94
CA VAL A 360 44.45 14.26 -25.56
C VAL A 360 45.10 15.63 -25.32
N PHE A 361 44.67 16.35 -24.30
CA PHE A 361 45.04 17.75 -24.01
C PHE A 361 45.00 18.00 -22.49
N ASP A 362 45.89 18.82 -21.93
CA ASP A 362 45.93 19.15 -20.49
C ASP A 362 46.65 20.48 -20.26
N SER A 363 46.04 21.47 -19.60
CA SER A 363 46.58 22.83 -19.48
C SER A 363 47.19 23.15 -18.09
N VAL A 364 48.51 23.01 -17.89
CA VAL A 364 49.22 23.81 -16.87
C VAL A 364 50.71 24.06 -17.16
N ASP A 365 51.18 25.24 -16.75
CA ASP A 365 52.59 25.55 -16.51
C ASP A 365 53.15 24.62 -15.41
N GLY A 366 53.65 23.45 -15.82
CA GLY A 366 54.25 22.44 -14.95
C GLY A 366 53.32 21.25 -14.69
N THR A 367 53.74 20.07 -15.19
CA THR A 367 53.08 18.74 -15.11
C THR A 367 51.85 18.61 -16.02
N PHE A 368 51.65 17.66 -16.96
CA PHE A 368 52.25 16.36 -17.32
C PHE A 368 52.48 16.19 -18.84
N THR A 369 53.25 15.15 -19.20
CA THR A 369 53.60 14.67 -20.56
C THR A 369 52.60 13.61 -21.07
N GLY A 370 52.00 13.80 -22.24
CA GLY A 370 51.02 12.85 -22.81
C GLY A 370 51.57 11.93 -23.90
N LEU A 371 51.47 10.63 -23.67
CA LEU A 371 51.81 9.50 -24.56
C LEU A 371 51.09 9.54 -25.92
N ALA A 372 51.84 9.43 -27.02
CA ALA A 372 51.30 9.28 -28.38
C ALA A 372 51.58 7.87 -28.94
N ILE A 373 50.53 7.20 -29.44
CA ILE A 373 50.59 5.94 -30.20
C ILE A 373 50.17 6.27 -31.66
N ASP A 374 51.04 6.02 -32.63
CA ASP A 374 50.99 6.40 -34.06
C ASP A 374 51.24 5.15 -34.96
N ASN A 375 50.59 5.06 -36.13
CA ASN A 375 50.84 4.02 -37.14
C ASN A 375 51.03 4.72 -38.52
N ARG A 376 52.25 4.81 -39.11
CA ARG A 376 52.53 5.59 -40.34
C ARG A 376 52.84 4.71 -41.56
N LYS A 377 52.36 5.09 -42.76
CA LYS A 377 52.82 4.58 -44.07
C LYS A 377 53.29 5.75 -44.92
N THR A 378 54.50 5.72 -45.46
CA THR A 378 54.96 6.69 -46.46
C THR A 378 55.01 5.92 -47.79
N TYR A 379 54.01 6.10 -48.66
CA TYR A 379 54.00 5.43 -49.97
C TYR A 379 53.95 6.44 -51.10
N GLY A 380 54.84 6.21 -52.06
CA GLY A 380 54.99 6.89 -53.32
C GLY A 380 56.01 6.09 -54.11
N ALA A 381 55.50 5.13 -54.88
CA ALA A 381 56.26 4.21 -55.69
C ALA A 381 57.18 4.97 -56.66
N GLY A 382 58.44 5.01 -56.25
CA GLY A 382 59.60 5.68 -56.83
C GLY A 382 60.81 5.43 -55.93
N THR A 383 61.27 4.18 -55.87
CA THR A 383 62.52 3.71 -55.20
C THR A 383 62.71 3.95 -53.68
N GLY A 384 61.66 4.13 -52.84
CA GLY A 384 61.81 4.47 -51.40
C GLY A 384 61.18 3.47 -50.40
N ILE A 385 61.77 3.39 -49.19
CA ILE A 385 61.55 2.45 -48.06
C ILE A 385 60.70 3.02 -46.90
N ASN A 386 59.36 2.92 -46.79
CA ASN A 386 58.73 3.80 -45.77
C ASN A 386 57.37 3.47 -45.10
N GLU A 387 56.90 2.24 -44.90
CA GLU A 387 55.85 1.96 -43.88
C GLU A 387 56.48 1.89 -42.48
N ILE A 388 56.03 2.65 -41.46
CA ILE A 388 56.47 2.64 -40.05
C ILE A 388 55.39 3.02 -39.01
N SER A 389 55.10 2.21 -38.00
CA SER A 389 54.17 2.53 -36.89
C SER A 389 54.88 2.92 -35.61
N ARG A 390 54.61 4.09 -35.03
CA ARG A 390 55.40 4.70 -33.94
C ARG A 390 54.71 4.84 -32.59
N ILE A 391 55.48 4.76 -31.52
CA ILE A 391 55.10 5.35 -30.22
C ILE A 391 56.06 6.49 -29.96
N ILE A 392 55.54 7.66 -29.62
CA ILE A 392 56.32 8.89 -29.50
C ILE A 392 56.31 9.34 -28.04
N LEU A 393 57.52 9.53 -27.53
CA LEU A 393 57.78 10.02 -26.19
C LEU A 393 58.37 11.40 -26.28
N SER A 394 57.78 12.30 -25.52
CA SER A 394 58.12 13.69 -25.64
C SER A 394 57.98 14.41 -24.32
N LEU A 395 58.61 15.58 -24.32
CA LEU A 395 58.46 16.53 -23.25
C LEU A 395 57.89 17.80 -23.85
N SER A 396 57.17 18.53 -23.04
CA SER A 396 56.91 19.93 -23.28
C SER A 396 57.38 20.73 -22.06
N GLU A 397 57.67 22.01 -22.25
CA GLU A 397 57.88 22.92 -21.10
C GLU A 397 56.52 23.38 -20.58
N ALA A 398 56.52 23.90 -19.35
CA ALA A 398 55.40 24.69 -18.83
C ALA A 398 54.90 25.65 -19.93
N GLY A 399 53.63 25.48 -20.32
CA GLY A 399 53.00 26.29 -21.36
C GLY A 399 53.06 25.73 -22.79
N VAL A 400 53.75 24.62 -23.04
CA VAL A 400 53.76 23.90 -24.33
C VAL A 400 52.91 22.63 -24.20
N GLN A 401 51.94 22.45 -25.07
CA GLN A 401 50.88 21.43 -24.94
C GLN A 401 51.03 20.25 -25.92
N ASP A 402 52.04 20.29 -26.82
CA ASP A 402 52.24 19.29 -27.87
C ASP A 402 53.37 18.29 -27.52
N PRO A 403 53.01 17.02 -27.29
CA PRO A 403 53.94 15.94 -27.01
C PRO A 403 54.60 15.36 -28.29
N THR A 404 54.81 16.11 -29.36
CA THR A 404 55.57 15.63 -30.53
C THR A 404 56.65 16.62 -30.99
N ASN A 405 56.62 17.88 -30.57
CA ASN A 405 57.63 18.89 -30.93
C ASN A 405 58.99 18.65 -30.26
N ARG A 406 58.95 18.04 -29.08
CA ARG A 406 60.13 17.54 -28.38
C ARG A 406 59.99 16.03 -28.26
N VAL A 407 59.91 15.32 -29.39
CA VAL A 407 60.16 13.87 -29.39
C VAL A 407 61.55 13.64 -28.81
N MET A 408 61.62 13.17 -27.58
CA MET A 408 62.87 12.80 -26.94
C MET A 408 63.26 11.40 -27.37
N GLY A 409 62.27 10.57 -27.67
CA GLY A 409 62.47 9.25 -28.25
C GLY A 409 61.24 8.75 -28.98
N PHE A 410 61.48 7.82 -29.89
CA PHE A 410 60.43 7.11 -30.58
C PHE A 410 60.76 5.64 -30.70
N ILE A 411 59.69 4.86 -30.78
CA ILE A 411 59.69 3.48 -31.26
C ILE A 411 59.00 3.52 -32.62
N SER A 412 59.41 2.67 -33.57
CA SER A 412 58.78 2.53 -34.87
C SER A 412 58.77 1.06 -35.33
N ALA A 413 57.83 0.68 -36.19
CA ALA A 413 57.78 -0.67 -36.79
C ALA A 413 57.37 -0.60 -38.26
N GLY A 414 58.21 -1.07 -39.18
CA GLY A 414 58.02 -0.86 -40.61
C GLY A 414 58.22 -2.06 -41.51
N THR A 415 58.14 -1.89 -42.84
CA THR A 415 58.41 -2.97 -43.82
C THR A 415 59.79 -2.86 -44.45
N GLU A 416 60.45 -4.00 -44.69
CA GLU A 416 61.84 -4.03 -45.19
C GLU A 416 61.99 -3.98 -46.70
N SER A 417 60.98 -4.48 -47.43
CA SER A 417 60.94 -4.46 -48.88
C SER A 417 59.49 -4.42 -49.34
N GLU A 418 59.18 -3.47 -50.22
CA GLU A 418 57.82 -3.27 -50.74
C GLU A 418 57.39 -4.36 -51.74
N ILE A 419 58.33 -5.11 -52.33
CA ILE A 419 57.98 -6.18 -53.30
C ILE A 419 57.36 -7.38 -52.56
N THR A 420 57.71 -7.57 -51.29
CA THR A 420 57.27 -8.75 -50.52
C THR A 420 56.32 -8.43 -49.39
N SER A 421 56.34 -7.25 -48.76
CA SER A 421 55.43 -6.78 -47.67
C SER A 421 55.13 -7.76 -46.50
N PHE A 422 55.74 -8.95 -46.45
CA PHE A 422 55.58 -9.95 -45.38
C PHE A 422 56.61 -9.78 -44.25
N ASN A 423 57.66 -9.01 -44.50
CA ASN A 423 58.83 -8.87 -43.64
C ASN A 423 58.92 -7.44 -43.10
N GLY A 424 58.88 -7.30 -41.78
CA GLY A 424 58.94 -6.02 -41.09
C GLY A 424 60.21 -5.81 -40.26
N PHE A 425 60.51 -4.56 -39.96
CA PHE A 425 61.55 -4.13 -39.04
C PHE A 425 60.93 -3.40 -37.84
N MET A 426 61.69 -3.30 -36.75
CA MET A 426 61.38 -2.39 -35.64
C MET A 426 62.58 -1.46 -35.44
N SER A 427 62.35 -0.19 -35.19
CA SER A 427 63.42 0.77 -34.93
C SER A 427 63.14 1.66 -33.74
N ILE A 428 64.23 2.14 -33.14
CA ILE A 428 64.20 3.08 -32.04
C ILE A 428 65.09 4.24 -32.42
N GLY A 429 64.63 5.45 -32.14
CA GLY A 429 65.46 6.63 -32.30
C GLY A 429 65.28 7.64 -31.21
N THR A 430 66.26 8.53 -31.15
CA THR A 430 66.33 9.60 -30.18
C THR A 430 66.62 10.91 -30.89
N ARG A 431 66.33 12.01 -30.20
CA ARG A 431 66.71 13.34 -30.66
C ARG A 431 68.13 13.66 -30.23
N THR A 432 68.92 14.19 -31.15
CA THR A 432 70.26 14.72 -30.88
C THR A 432 70.39 16.07 -31.57
N SER A 433 70.75 17.11 -30.82
CA SER A 433 70.90 18.49 -31.35
C SER A 433 69.71 18.97 -32.18
N GLY A 434 68.50 18.61 -31.76
CA GLY A 434 67.29 18.96 -32.49
C GLY A 434 66.84 17.94 -33.54
N VAL A 435 67.65 16.96 -33.91
CA VAL A 435 67.37 16.02 -35.02
C VAL A 435 67.04 14.62 -34.50
N GLU A 436 65.90 14.07 -34.90
CA GLU A 436 65.53 12.67 -34.70
C GLU A 436 66.43 11.77 -35.56
N THR A 437 67.03 10.77 -34.93
CA THR A 437 67.86 9.82 -35.66
C THR A 437 67.55 8.42 -35.16
N GLU A 438 67.32 7.51 -36.11
CA GLU A 438 67.29 6.09 -35.81
C GLU A 438 68.64 5.70 -35.21
N LYS A 439 68.60 5.07 -34.04
CA LYS A 439 69.80 4.62 -33.33
C LYS A 439 69.95 3.11 -33.38
N LEU A 440 68.82 2.41 -33.45
CA LEU A 440 68.75 0.96 -33.43
C LEU A 440 67.69 0.46 -34.41
N ARG A 441 68.00 -0.62 -35.12
CA ARG A 441 67.08 -1.35 -35.98
C ARG A 441 67.17 -2.85 -35.74
N ILE A 442 66.02 -3.51 -35.76
CA ILE A 442 65.89 -4.96 -35.83
C ILE A 442 65.21 -5.28 -37.15
N THR A 443 65.84 -6.14 -37.93
CA THR A 443 65.31 -6.58 -39.23
C THR A 443 64.45 -7.83 -39.13
N SER A 444 63.66 -8.14 -40.15
CA SER A 444 62.85 -9.36 -40.24
C SER A 444 63.71 -10.63 -40.20
N ALA A 445 64.96 -10.55 -40.68
CA ALA A 445 65.96 -11.62 -40.60
C ALA A 445 66.60 -11.78 -39.20
N GLY A 446 66.22 -10.93 -38.25
CA GLY A 446 66.74 -10.91 -36.89
C GLY A 446 68.15 -10.34 -36.76
N ASN A 447 68.60 -9.54 -37.73
CA ASN A 447 69.85 -8.80 -37.62
C ASN A 447 69.62 -7.46 -36.92
N VAL A 448 70.54 -7.09 -36.04
CA VAL A 448 70.49 -5.85 -35.26
C VAL A 448 71.54 -4.87 -35.78
N GLY A 449 71.09 -3.67 -36.16
CA GLY A 449 71.94 -2.55 -36.53
C GLY A 449 72.00 -1.51 -35.42
N ILE A 450 73.20 -1.07 -35.07
CA ILE A 450 73.41 0.09 -34.18
C ILE A 450 74.16 1.17 -34.98
N GLY A 451 73.52 2.33 -35.13
CA GLY A 451 74.02 3.42 -35.96
C GLY A 451 74.01 3.13 -37.47
N THR A 452 73.42 2.01 -37.90
CA THR A 452 73.25 1.64 -39.31
C THR A 452 71.87 1.04 -39.54
N ALA A 453 71.24 1.46 -40.64
CA ALA A 453 69.94 0.94 -41.09
C ALA A 453 70.07 -0.35 -41.93
N SER A 454 71.28 -0.79 -42.27
CA SER A 454 71.53 -1.96 -43.14
C SER A 454 72.52 -2.94 -42.49
N PRO A 455 72.11 -3.69 -41.45
CA PRO A 455 72.97 -4.66 -40.78
C PRO A 455 73.24 -5.91 -41.66
N VAL A 456 74.51 -6.17 -41.96
CA VAL A 456 74.93 -7.32 -42.82
C VAL A 456 75.33 -8.57 -42.03
N GLN A 457 75.31 -8.49 -40.70
CA GLN A 457 75.58 -9.58 -39.76
C GLN A 457 74.54 -9.51 -38.64
N LYS A 458 74.43 -10.58 -37.84
CA LYS A 458 73.50 -10.63 -36.70
C LYS A 458 73.63 -9.43 -35.77
N LEU A 459 74.85 -8.91 -35.62
CA LEU A 459 75.13 -7.61 -35.03
C LEU A 459 76.04 -6.80 -35.95
N HIS A 460 75.61 -5.60 -36.33
CA HIS A 460 76.41 -4.65 -37.10
C HIS A 460 76.42 -3.30 -36.39
N VAL A 461 77.61 -2.85 -35.98
CA VAL A 461 77.81 -1.53 -35.37
C VAL A 461 78.57 -0.65 -36.36
N ALA A 462 77.97 0.46 -36.78
CA ALA A 462 78.68 1.48 -37.56
C ALA A 462 79.37 2.45 -36.60
N GLY A 463 80.65 2.17 -36.30
CA GLY A 463 81.45 2.89 -35.33
C GLY A 463 82.28 1.93 -34.49
N ASN A 464 82.69 2.37 -33.30
CA ASN A 464 83.45 1.54 -32.36
C ASN A 464 82.51 0.88 -31.35
N GLY A 465 82.62 -0.43 -31.20
CA GLY A 465 82.04 -1.15 -30.06
C GLY A 465 83.07 -1.26 -28.94
N LEU A 466 82.69 -0.90 -27.72
CA LEU A 466 83.45 -1.26 -26.52
C LEU A 466 82.79 -2.47 -25.89
N PHE A 467 83.49 -3.60 -25.89
CA PHE A 467 83.07 -4.81 -25.19
C PHE A 467 83.95 -4.96 -23.95
N SER A 468 83.35 -4.80 -22.77
CA SER A 468 84.05 -4.89 -21.48
C SER A 468 84.31 -6.33 -21.00
N GLY A 469 83.89 -7.33 -21.78
CA GLY A 469 84.10 -8.75 -21.53
C GLY A 469 84.53 -9.52 -22.78
N THR A 470 84.80 -10.82 -22.62
CA THR A 470 85.27 -11.68 -23.72
C THR A 470 84.22 -11.80 -24.82
N VAL A 471 84.59 -11.40 -26.04
CA VAL A 471 83.82 -11.68 -27.26
C VAL A 471 84.21 -13.07 -27.76
N THR A 472 83.32 -14.04 -27.61
CA THR A 472 83.54 -15.42 -28.10
C THR A 472 82.98 -15.56 -29.50
N ALA A 473 83.86 -15.77 -30.49
CA ALA A 473 83.47 -16.08 -31.87
C ALA A 473 83.82 -17.55 -32.18
N SER A 474 82.92 -18.27 -32.85
CA SER A 474 83.10 -19.70 -33.12
C SER A 474 84.23 -20.01 -34.12
N CYS A 475 84.63 -19.05 -34.99
CA CYS A 475 85.82 -19.08 -35.86
C CYS A 475 86.06 -17.72 -36.58
N GLY A 476 87.30 -17.17 -36.58
CA GLY A 476 87.72 -15.98 -37.38
C GLY A 476 88.41 -14.85 -36.59
N VAL A 477 89.56 -14.35 -37.10
CA VAL A 477 90.51 -13.43 -36.41
C VAL A 477 89.99 -12.00 -36.29
N LEU A 478 90.01 -11.44 -35.07
CA LEU A 478 89.89 -10.00 -34.86
C LEU A 478 91.20 -9.31 -35.29
N THR A 479 91.24 -8.70 -36.48
CA THR A 479 92.42 -7.95 -36.94
C THR A 479 92.23 -6.44 -36.79
N CYS A 480 93.16 -5.75 -36.13
CA CYS A 480 93.20 -4.29 -36.06
C CYS A 480 94.07 -3.71 -37.20
N SER A 481 93.57 -2.70 -37.90
CA SER A 481 94.29 -2.00 -38.98
C SER A 481 94.12 -0.49 -38.85
N ASP A 482 94.81 0.10 -37.87
CA ASP A 482 94.80 1.53 -37.59
C ASP A 482 95.95 2.25 -38.33
N LYS A 483 95.63 3.39 -38.95
CA LYS A 483 96.54 4.21 -39.78
C LYS A 483 97.77 4.70 -39.02
N ARG A 484 97.70 4.87 -37.70
CA ARG A 484 98.87 5.22 -36.86
C ARG A 484 99.98 4.18 -36.94
N TYR A 485 99.62 2.93 -37.27
CA TYR A 485 100.55 1.81 -37.39
C TYR A 485 100.87 1.47 -38.85
N LYS A 486 100.55 2.36 -39.79
CA LYS A 486 100.85 2.17 -41.21
C LYS A 486 101.67 3.32 -41.76
N LYS A 487 102.83 2.98 -42.33
CA LYS A 487 103.83 3.95 -42.84
C LYS A 487 103.32 4.59 -44.13
N HIS A 488 103.60 5.89 -44.29
CA HIS A 488 103.07 6.80 -45.32
C HIS A 488 102.84 6.12 -46.67
N ILE A 489 101.57 5.80 -46.92
CA ILE A 489 101.05 5.15 -48.11
C ILE A 489 100.65 6.24 -49.11
#